data_AF-A0A2L2Y0Y2-F1
#
_entry.id   AF-A0A2L2Y0Y2-F1
#
_cell.length_a   1.000
_cell.length_b   1.000
_cell.length_c   1.000
_cell.angle_alpha   90.00
_cell.angle_beta   90.00
_cell.angle_gamma   90.00
#
_symmetry.space_group_name_H-M   'P 1'
#
loop_
_entity.id
_entity.type
_entity.pdbx_description
1 polymer ?
#
loop_
_entity_poly.entity_id
_entity_poly.type
_entity_poly.pdbx_seq_one_letter_code
_entity_poly.pdbx_strand_id
1 'polypeptide(L)'
;ATTSAACLNKQDKYVSGDNTDLVEALRFLQNNDRLAEKIYNRAAIASWNYQSNLTEANKKEYLRMTEERAKFAKQTWKNATSFAWKNFKGKNETAYRWFRVLSVLGPAALSENKFNELNNIIADMQDVYAKAKVCSYLSSLLDPCTLSIEPELTEILKESDNYYELKHVWSQWRDETGRKMKKSFLRYVDLSNEAACKNGFSDAGEMWREEFESDNITDEFDQLWEAIKPFYELLHAYVRRKLNTKYGASNNKHDGPIPAHLLGNMWAQKWGHIY
;
A
#
# COMPACT_ATOMS: atom_id res chain seq x y z
N ALA A 1 7.03 -18.51 9.82
CA ALA A 1 7.31 -17.81 8.54
C ALA A 1 7.65 -18.86 7.49
N THR A 2 6.71 -19.23 6.64
CA THR A 2 6.99 -20.06 5.47
C THR A 2 7.67 -19.17 4.44
N THR A 3 9.00 -19.27 4.35
CA THR A 3 9.76 -18.77 3.20
C THR A 3 9.06 -19.26 1.93
N SER A 4 8.47 -18.35 1.17
CA SER A 4 7.87 -18.72 -0.11
C SER A 4 8.96 -19.35 -0.98
N ALA A 5 8.61 -20.35 -1.79
CA ALA A 5 9.55 -21.02 -2.70
C ALA A 5 10.28 -20.04 -3.66
N ALA A 6 9.85 -18.78 -3.75
CA ALA A 6 10.46 -17.72 -4.55
C ALA A 6 11.84 -17.23 -4.02
N CYS A 7 12.17 -17.50 -2.76
CA CYS A 7 13.42 -17.01 -2.14
C CYS A 7 14.58 -18.03 -2.16
N LEU A 8 14.46 -19.14 -2.89
CA LEU A 8 15.48 -20.19 -2.96
C LEU A 8 16.83 -19.72 -3.56
N ASN A 9 16.83 -18.63 -4.35
CA ASN A 9 18.02 -17.97 -4.89
C ASN A 9 18.00 -16.47 -4.54
N LYS A 10 18.11 -16.15 -3.24
CA LYS A 10 18.16 -14.77 -2.74
C LYS A 10 19.39 -14.04 -3.29
N GLN A 11 19.18 -12.90 -3.96
CA GLN A 11 20.28 -12.04 -4.39
C GLN A 11 20.84 -11.27 -3.18
N ASP A 12 22.10 -10.86 -3.22
CA ASP A 12 22.67 -10.04 -2.15
C ASP A 12 21.92 -8.71 -2.04
N LYS A 13 21.52 -8.37 -0.80
CA LYS A 13 20.99 -7.06 -0.46
C LYS A 13 22.09 -6.02 -0.66
N TYR A 14 21.76 -4.86 -1.21
CA TYR A 14 22.70 -3.75 -1.42
C TYR A 14 23.91 -4.15 -2.27
N VAL A 15 23.65 -4.59 -3.51
CA VAL A 15 24.69 -4.95 -4.48
C VAL A 15 25.61 -3.76 -4.71
N SER A 16 26.91 -4.02 -4.64
CA SER A 16 27.98 -3.05 -4.88
C SER A 16 28.99 -3.69 -5.81
N GLY A 17 29.51 -2.91 -6.75
CA GLY A 17 30.51 -3.34 -7.71
C GLY A 17 31.93 -3.04 -7.22
N ASP A 18 32.83 -2.87 -8.17
CA ASP A 18 34.27 -2.72 -7.96
C ASP A 18 34.83 -1.37 -8.47
N ASN A 19 34.07 -0.57 -9.23
CA ASN A 19 34.54 0.74 -9.69
C ASN A 19 34.65 1.75 -8.52
N THR A 20 35.86 2.13 -8.16
CA THR A 20 36.17 3.04 -7.04
C THR A 20 36.20 4.52 -7.41
N ASP A 21 35.96 4.90 -8.68
CA ASP A 21 36.03 6.30 -9.13
C ASP A 21 34.88 7.14 -8.55
N LEU A 22 35.18 7.89 -7.48
CA LEU A 22 34.23 8.77 -6.82
C LEU A 22 33.81 9.96 -7.71
N VAL A 23 34.67 10.48 -8.56
CA VAL A 23 34.35 11.63 -9.42
C VAL A 23 33.37 11.21 -10.49
N GLU A 24 33.60 10.05 -11.12
CA GLU A 24 32.66 9.45 -12.06
C GLU A 24 31.32 9.13 -11.39
N ALA A 25 31.35 8.53 -10.19
CA ALA A 25 30.16 8.23 -9.40
C ALA A 25 29.30 9.48 -9.14
N LEU A 26 29.93 10.58 -8.71
CA LEU A 26 29.22 11.85 -8.45
C LEU A 26 28.64 12.45 -9.74
N ARG A 27 29.38 12.37 -10.86
CA ARG A 27 28.88 12.83 -12.17
C ARG A 27 27.69 11.97 -12.64
N PHE A 28 27.74 10.67 -12.41
CA PHE A 28 26.61 9.77 -12.66
C PHE A 28 25.38 10.20 -11.87
N LEU A 29 25.50 10.45 -10.56
CA LEU A 29 24.36 10.88 -9.73
C LEU A 29 23.73 12.17 -10.27
N GLN A 30 24.54 13.18 -10.61
CA GLN A 30 24.05 14.46 -11.16
C GLN A 30 23.32 14.28 -12.50
N ASN A 31 23.86 13.44 -13.39
CA ASN A 31 23.22 13.17 -14.69
C ASN A 31 21.94 12.35 -14.52
N ASN A 32 21.97 11.36 -13.64
CA ASN A 32 20.82 10.52 -13.34
C ASN A 32 19.67 11.34 -12.75
N ASP A 33 19.96 12.27 -11.82
CA ASP A 33 18.98 13.17 -11.21
C ASP A 33 18.21 13.99 -12.26
N ARG A 34 18.94 14.65 -13.18
CA ARG A 34 18.35 15.43 -14.28
C ARG A 34 17.48 14.60 -15.23
N LEU A 35 17.84 13.34 -15.46
CA LEU A 35 17.06 12.43 -16.31
C LEU A 35 15.83 11.90 -15.55
N ALA A 36 16.02 11.55 -14.28
CA ALA A 36 14.96 11.08 -13.40
C ALA A 36 13.87 12.15 -13.28
N GLU A 37 14.22 13.42 -13.05
CA GLU A 37 13.26 14.52 -12.96
C GLU A 37 12.25 14.51 -14.12
N LYS A 38 12.75 14.39 -15.36
CA LYS A 38 11.91 14.41 -16.57
C LYS A 38 11.00 13.18 -16.67
N ILE A 39 11.55 11.99 -16.43
CA ILE A 39 10.81 10.73 -16.57
C ILE A 39 9.76 10.60 -15.47
N TYR A 40 10.13 10.92 -14.22
CA TYR A 40 9.24 10.85 -13.07
C TYR A 40 8.16 11.93 -13.14
N ASN A 41 8.45 13.12 -13.65
CA ASN A 41 7.43 14.14 -13.90
C ASN A 41 6.36 13.64 -14.89
N ARG A 42 6.76 13.06 -16.03
CA ARG A 42 5.82 12.49 -17.01
C ARG A 42 5.00 11.35 -16.42
N ALA A 43 5.63 10.45 -15.65
CA ALA A 43 4.96 9.36 -14.99
C ALA A 43 3.94 9.86 -13.93
N ALA A 44 4.28 10.92 -13.20
CA ALA A 44 3.37 11.57 -12.25
C ALA A 44 2.15 12.17 -12.96
N ILE A 45 2.34 12.85 -14.10
CA ILE A 45 1.24 13.39 -14.91
C ILE A 45 0.32 12.28 -15.41
N ALA A 46 0.88 11.19 -15.96
CA ALA A 46 0.09 10.05 -16.42
C ALA A 46 -0.70 9.39 -15.28
N SER A 47 -0.09 9.24 -14.10
CA SER A 47 -0.75 8.75 -12.90
C SER A 47 -1.89 9.66 -12.45
N TRP A 48 -1.67 10.97 -12.44
CA TRP A 48 -2.70 11.96 -12.09
C TRP A 48 -3.89 11.90 -13.05
N ASN A 49 -3.62 11.85 -14.36
CA ASN A 49 -4.67 11.80 -15.38
C ASN A 49 -5.55 10.55 -15.25
N TYR A 50 -4.97 9.40 -14.90
CA TYR A 50 -5.74 8.20 -14.63
C TYR A 50 -6.55 8.30 -13.34
N GLN A 51 -5.94 8.72 -12.22
CA GLN A 51 -6.62 8.78 -10.92
C GLN A 51 -7.74 9.83 -10.88
N SER A 52 -7.59 10.94 -11.61
CA SER A 52 -8.62 11.98 -11.72
C SER A 52 -9.67 11.70 -12.81
N ASN A 53 -9.41 10.74 -13.72
CA ASN A 53 -10.32 10.38 -14.79
C ASN A 53 -10.11 8.91 -15.23
N LEU A 54 -10.87 7.99 -14.63
CA LEU A 54 -10.72 6.54 -14.72
C LEU A 54 -11.21 5.93 -16.06
N THR A 55 -10.56 6.29 -17.15
CA THR A 55 -10.80 5.74 -18.51
C THR A 55 -9.76 4.70 -18.90
N GLU A 56 -10.12 3.79 -19.82
CA GLU A 56 -9.18 2.81 -20.38
C GLU A 56 -8.00 3.46 -21.10
N ALA A 57 -8.23 4.61 -21.77
CA ALA A 57 -7.16 5.36 -22.43
C ALA A 57 -6.13 5.88 -21.41
N ASN A 58 -6.59 6.49 -20.31
CA ASN A 58 -5.70 6.99 -19.27
C ASN A 58 -4.99 5.85 -18.53
N LYS A 59 -5.69 4.73 -18.28
CA LYS A 59 -5.11 3.52 -17.69
C LYS A 59 -3.98 2.96 -18.53
N LYS A 60 -4.17 2.85 -19.85
CA LYS A 60 -3.15 2.38 -20.79
C LYS A 60 -1.92 3.29 -20.78
N GLU A 61 -2.11 4.60 -20.78
CA GLU A 61 -1.00 5.56 -20.73
C GLU A 61 -0.25 5.51 -19.39
N TYR A 62 -0.97 5.39 -18.27
CA TYR A 62 -0.39 5.19 -16.94
C TYR A 62 0.49 3.93 -16.88
N LEU A 63 0.00 2.81 -17.38
CA LEU A 63 0.76 1.55 -17.41
C LEU A 63 1.98 1.66 -18.34
N ARG A 64 1.85 2.29 -19.51
CA ARG A 64 2.96 2.55 -20.43
C ARG A 64 4.06 3.38 -19.77
N MET A 65 3.70 4.47 -19.09
CA MET A 65 4.67 5.31 -18.38
C MET A 65 5.30 4.60 -17.17
N THR A 66 4.56 3.72 -16.50
CA THR A 66 5.07 2.89 -15.41
C THR A 66 6.14 1.90 -15.90
N GLU A 67 5.93 1.30 -17.07
CA GLU A 67 6.92 0.44 -17.74
C GLU A 67 8.16 1.24 -18.17
N GLU A 68 7.99 2.42 -18.78
CA GLU A 68 9.09 3.30 -19.18
C GLU A 68 9.96 3.70 -17.98
N ARG A 69 9.33 4.08 -16.86
CA ARG A 69 10.02 4.36 -15.59
C ARG A 69 10.80 3.16 -15.09
N ALA A 70 10.25 1.94 -15.19
CA ALA A 70 10.91 0.73 -14.75
C ALA A 70 12.14 0.39 -15.61
N LYS A 71 12.08 0.64 -16.93
CA LYS A 71 13.23 0.49 -17.84
C LYS A 71 14.35 1.46 -17.46
N PHE A 72 14.01 2.71 -17.17
CA PHE A 72 14.97 3.69 -16.66
C PHE A 72 15.58 3.25 -15.32
N ALA A 73 14.75 2.85 -14.34
CA ALA A 73 15.22 2.39 -13.03
C ALA A 73 16.17 1.18 -13.14
N LYS A 74 15.92 0.24 -14.06
CA LYS A 74 16.83 -0.88 -14.34
C LYS A 74 18.19 -0.41 -14.85
N GLN A 75 18.22 0.59 -15.72
CA GLN A 75 19.48 1.13 -16.24
C GLN A 75 20.24 1.90 -15.17
N THR A 76 19.54 2.73 -14.39
CA THR A 76 20.09 3.44 -13.24
C THR A 76 20.68 2.45 -12.23
N TRP A 77 19.96 1.38 -11.89
CA TRP A 77 20.46 0.35 -10.98
C TRP A 77 21.74 -0.30 -11.50
N LYS A 78 21.77 -0.75 -12.77
CA LYS A 78 22.97 -1.38 -13.37
C LYS A 78 24.20 -0.49 -13.25
N ASN A 79 24.05 0.80 -13.54
CA ASN A 79 25.14 1.77 -13.42
C ASN A 79 25.48 2.06 -11.96
N ALA A 80 24.49 2.19 -11.08
CA ALA A 80 24.72 2.48 -9.67
C ALA A 80 25.46 1.32 -8.97
N THR A 81 25.10 0.09 -9.29
CA THR A 81 25.69 -1.12 -8.69
C THR A 81 27.02 -1.53 -9.32
N SER A 82 27.52 -0.85 -10.36
CA SER A 82 28.88 -1.08 -10.85
C SER A 82 29.94 -0.37 -10.00
N PHE A 83 29.57 0.68 -9.28
CA PHE A 83 30.45 1.37 -8.35
C PHE A 83 30.63 0.58 -7.06
N ALA A 84 31.85 0.63 -6.51
CA ALA A 84 32.20 0.19 -5.16
C ALA A 84 31.68 1.18 -4.11
N TRP A 85 30.39 1.52 -4.18
CA TRP A 85 29.78 2.64 -3.48
C TRP A 85 29.79 2.49 -1.96
N LYS A 86 29.92 1.26 -1.44
CA LYS A 86 30.12 1.00 0.00
C LYS A 86 31.40 1.68 0.52
N ASN A 87 32.42 1.86 -0.33
CA ASN A 87 33.66 2.56 0.01
C ASN A 87 33.49 4.08 0.15
N PHE A 88 32.34 4.63 -0.22
CA PHE A 88 32.02 6.05 -0.05
C PHE A 88 31.58 6.36 1.38
N LYS A 89 31.20 5.35 2.18
CA LYS A 89 30.92 5.53 3.61
C LYS A 89 32.15 6.11 4.31
N GLY A 90 31.95 7.13 5.15
CA GLY A 90 32.99 7.91 5.80
C GLY A 90 33.73 8.92 4.92
N LYS A 91 33.60 8.84 3.58
CA LYS A 91 34.23 9.79 2.62
C LYS A 91 33.23 10.79 2.06
N ASN A 92 32.04 10.31 1.70
CA ASN A 92 30.91 11.09 1.22
C ASN A 92 29.61 10.38 1.57
N GLU A 93 29.04 10.73 2.73
CA GLU A 93 27.82 10.10 3.26
C GLU A 93 26.62 10.30 2.35
N THR A 94 26.49 11.46 1.71
CA THR A 94 25.40 11.74 0.76
C THR A 94 25.44 10.77 -0.42
N ALA A 95 26.61 10.61 -1.04
CA ALA A 95 26.80 9.67 -2.14
C ALA A 95 26.51 8.23 -1.68
N TYR A 96 27.06 7.82 -0.53
CA TYR A 96 26.81 6.51 0.06
C TYR A 96 25.29 6.23 0.22
N ARG A 97 24.53 7.19 0.77
CA ARG A 97 23.07 7.07 0.92
C ARG A 97 22.35 7.00 -0.42
N TRP A 98 22.73 7.84 -1.40
CA TRP A 98 22.12 7.81 -2.73
C TRP A 98 22.33 6.46 -3.42
N PHE A 99 23.55 5.93 -3.41
CA PHE A 99 23.85 4.63 -4.01
C PHE A 99 23.16 3.48 -3.27
N ARG A 100 23.04 3.55 -1.93
CA ARG A 100 22.28 2.57 -1.15
C ARG A 100 20.83 2.46 -1.67
N VAL A 101 20.15 3.59 -1.86
CA VAL A 101 18.78 3.62 -2.41
C VAL A 101 18.76 3.10 -3.85
N LEU A 102 19.66 3.59 -4.72
CA LEU A 102 19.71 3.18 -6.12
C LEU A 102 20.08 1.70 -6.33
N SER A 103 20.68 1.05 -5.33
CA SER A 103 21.00 -0.39 -5.36
C SER A 103 19.80 -1.31 -5.08
N VAL A 104 18.63 -0.74 -4.77
CA VAL A 104 17.36 -1.46 -4.60
C VAL A 104 16.42 -1.08 -5.76
N LEU A 105 16.13 -2.04 -6.65
CA LEU A 105 15.26 -1.85 -7.81
C LEU A 105 13.77 -1.77 -7.45
N GLY A 106 13.36 -2.38 -6.35
CA GLY A 106 11.95 -2.56 -6.03
C GLY A 106 11.23 -3.48 -7.02
N PRO A 107 9.95 -3.22 -7.32
CA PRO A 107 9.15 -4.03 -8.24
C PRO A 107 9.78 -4.20 -9.63
N ALA A 108 10.60 -3.23 -10.06
CA ALA A 108 11.33 -3.31 -11.32
C ALA A 108 12.32 -4.49 -11.38
N ALA A 109 12.66 -5.16 -10.26
CA ALA A 109 13.45 -6.38 -10.29
C ALA A 109 12.76 -7.56 -11.01
N LEU A 110 11.43 -7.52 -11.17
CA LEU A 110 10.67 -8.54 -11.89
C LEU A 110 11.01 -8.57 -13.41
N SER A 111 10.69 -9.70 -14.05
CA SER A 111 10.66 -9.77 -15.52
C SER A 111 9.60 -8.82 -16.07
N GLU A 112 9.75 -8.36 -17.31
CA GLU A 112 8.82 -7.41 -17.93
C GLU A 112 7.36 -7.90 -17.88
N ASN A 113 7.13 -9.18 -18.22
CA ASN A 113 5.80 -9.78 -18.14
C ASN A 113 5.21 -9.76 -16.73
N LYS A 114 5.99 -10.14 -15.71
CA LYS A 114 5.52 -10.16 -14.30
C LYS A 114 5.36 -8.76 -13.73
N PHE A 115 6.22 -7.83 -14.13
CA PHE A 115 6.10 -6.42 -13.77
C PHE A 115 4.81 -5.82 -14.35
N ASN A 116 4.53 -6.08 -15.62
CA ASN A 116 3.31 -5.62 -16.27
C ASN A 116 2.08 -6.30 -15.66
N GLU A 117 2.13 -7.59 -15.35
CA GLU A 117 1.07 -8.30 -14.62
C GLU A 117 0.79 -7.64 -13.26
N LEU A 118 1.83 -7.38 -12.46
CA LEU A 118 1.71 -6.73 -11.16
C LEU A 118 1.02 -5.36 -11.25
N ASN A 119 1.44 -4.50 -12.19
CA ASN A 119 0.89 -3.15 -12.32
C ASN A 119 -0.55 -3.17 -12.87
N ASN A 120 -0.89 -4.11 -13.75
CA ASN A 120 -2.29 -4.30 -14.17
C ASN A 120 -3.16 -4.73 -12.98
N ILE A 121 -2.71 -5.71 -12.18
CA ILE A 121 -3.43 -6.15 -10.98
C ILE A 121 -3.67 -4.99 -10.00
N ILE A 122 -2.66 -4.14 -9.79
CA ILE A 122 -2.79 -2.95 -8.94
C ILE A 122 -3.85 -1.99 -9.50
N ALA A 123 -3.79 -1.67 -10.80
CA ALA A 123 -4.75 -0.78 -11.45
C ALA A 123 -6.18 -1.36 -11.43
N ASP A 124 -6.34 -2.66 -11.65
CA ASP A 124 -7.64 -3.34 -11.59
C ASP A 124 -8.25 -3.30 -10.18
N MET A 125 -7.44 -3.53 -9.14
CA MET A 125 -7.91 -3.41 -7.76
C MET A 125 -8.29 -1.96 -7.42
N GLN A 126 -7.54 -0.97 -7.89
CA GLN A 126 -7.88 0.45 -7.76
C GLN A 126 -9.20 0.79 -8.45
N ASP A 127 -9.41 0.30 -9.68
CA ASP A 127 -10.66 0.48 -10.43
C ASP A 127 -11.86 -0.14 -9.69
N VAL A 128 -11.72 -1.38 -9.20
CA VAL A 128 -12.78 -2.07 -8.44
C VAL A 128 -13.17 -1.25 -7.21
N TYR A 129 -12.18 -0.77 -6.46
CA TYR A 129 -12.43 0.02 -5.26
C TYR A 129 -13.08 1.37 -5.59
N ALA A 130 -12.55 2.11 -6.56
CA ALA A 130 -13.01 3.47 -6.88
C ALA A 130 -14.39 3.49 -7.57
N LYS A 131 -14.72 2.46 -8.35
CA LYS A 131 -15.98 2.37 -9.12
C LYS A 131 -17.08 1.59 -8.40
N ALA A 132 -16.80 0.99 -7.24
CA ALA A 132 -17.77 0.18 -6.53
C ALA A 132 -19.02 0.98 -6.16
N LYS A 133 -20.17 0.34 -6.36
CA LYS A 133 -21.49 0.88 -6.04
C LYS A 133 -22.22 -0.09 -5.12
N VAL A 134 -22.83 0.45 -4.07
CA VAL A 134 -23.60 -0.30 -3.07
C VAL A 134 -25.07 0.07 -3.18
N CYS A 135 -25.94 -0.92 -2.98
CA CYS A 135 -27.38 -0.74 -3.01
C CYS A 135 -27.86 -0.17 -1.67
N SER A 136 -28.86 0.71 -1.71
CA SER A 136 -29.44 1.29 -0.50
C SER A 136 -30.04 0.20 0.41
N TYR A 137 -30.13 0.46 1.71
CA TYR A 137 -30.75 -0.48 2.64
C TYR A 137 -32.25 -0.69 2.35
N LEU A 138 -32.93 0.35 1.85
CA LEU A 138 -34.36 0.33 1.53
C LEU A 138 -34.67 0.05 0.05
N SER A 139 -33.64 -0.14 -0.78
CA SER A 139 -33.87 -0.37 -2.22
C SER A 139 -34.53 -1.72 -2.46
N SER A 140 -35.49 -1.74 -3.37
CA SER A 140 -36.03 -2.98 -3.94
C SER A 140 -34.99 -3.64 -4.86
N LEU A 141 -35.19 -4.92 -5.19
CA LEU A 141 -34.30 -5.65 -6.10
C LEU A 141 -34.24 -5.05 -7.53
N LEU A 142 -35.19 -4.18 -7.88
CA LEU A 142 -35.25 -3.53 -9.19
C LEU A 142 -34.52 -2.19 -9.23
N ASP A 143 -34.16 -1.63 -8.08
CA ASP A 143 -33.51 -0.33 -8.00
C ASP A 143 -32.00 -0.46 -8.30
N PRO A 144 -31.42 0.48 -9.05
CA PRO A 144 -30.00 0.47 -9.32
C PRO A 144 -29.19 0.79 -8.05
N CYS A 145 -28.05 0.12 -7.90
CA CYS A 145 -27.10 0.41 -6.83
C CYS A 145 -26.24 1.61 -7.22
N THR A 146 -26.35 2.71 -6.48
CA THR A 146 -25.78 4.00 -6.85
C THR A 146 -24.83 4.60 -5.80
N LEU A 147 -24.82 4.06 -4.58
CA LEU A 147 -24.08 4.63 -3.46
C LEU A 147 -22.58 4.33 -3.59
N SER A 148 -21.76 5.37 -3.58
CA SER A 148 -20.31 5.29 -3.60
C SER A 148 -19.74 5.39 -2.19
N ILE A 149 -18.49 4.97 -1.98
CA ILE A 149 -17.82 5.15 -0.68
C ILE A 149 -17.84 6.60 -0.21
N GLU A 150 -17.60 7.54 -1.12
CA GLU A 150 -17.65 8.98 -0.87
C GLU A 150 -18.60 9.67 -1.87
N PRO A 151 -19.48 10.58 -1.42
CA PRO A 151 -19.80 10.86 -0.01
C PRO A 151 -20.79 9.85 0.61
N GLU A 152 -21.58 9.13 -0.21
CA GLU A 152 -22.82 8.51 0.26
C GLU A 152 -22.66 7.51 1.42
N LEU A 153 -21.79 6.50 1.28
CA LEU A 153 -21.63 5.50 2.34
C LEU A 153 -20.95 6.07 3.58
N THR A 154 -20.00 7.00 3.40
CA THR A 154 -19.37 7.72 4.51
C THR A 154 -20.38 8.55 5.30
N GLU A 155 -21.30 9.25 4.63
CA GLU A 155 -22.38 10.00 5.29
C GLU A 155 -23.35 9.06 6.03
N ILE A 156 -23.79 7.97 5.43
CA ILE A 156 -24.66 6.98 6.10
C ILE A 156 -24.00 6.45 7.36
N LEU A 157 -22.72 6.06 7.29
CA LEU A 157 -22.00 5.53 8.45
C LEU A 157 -21.78 6.56 9.56
N LYS A 158 -21.68 7.84 9.20
CA LYS A 158 -21.52 8.96 10.14
C LYS A 158 -22.84 9.32 10.83
N GLU A 159 -23.96 9.28 10.10
CA GLU A 159 -25.21 9.93 10.53
C GLU A 159 -26.34 8.95 10.87
N SER A 160 -26.30 7.71 10.39
CA SER A 160 -27.36 6.74 10.65
C SER A 160 -27.29 6.17 12.07
N ASP A 161 -28.44 6.16 12.74
CA ASP A 161 -28.67 5.51 14.02
C ASP A 161 -29.30 4.11 13.87
N ASN A 162 -29.52 3.65 12.64
CA ASN A 162 -30.13 2.36 12.37
C ASN A 162 -29.05 1.27 12.28
N TYR A 163 -29.03 0.39 13.29
CA TYR A 163 -28.11 -0.75 13.35
C TYR A 163 -28.07 -1.58 12.06
N TYR A 164 -29.25 -1.88 11.48
CA TYR A 164 -29.36 -2.75 10.31
C TYR A 164 -28.92 -2.05 9.02
N GLU A 165 -29.14 -0.75 8.91
CA GLU A 165 -28.63 0.05 7.79
C GLU A 165 -27.10 0.12 7.83
N LEU A 166 -26.52 0.45 8.99
CA LEU A 166 -25.07 0.47 9.19
C LEU A 166 -24.44 -0.90 8.86
N LYS A 167 -25.04 -1.99 9.35
CA LYS A 167 -24.59 -3.35 9.06
C LYS A 167 -24.69 -3.68 7.57
N HIS A 168 -25.78 -3.29 6.92
CA HIS A 168 -26.01 -3.51 5.49
C HIS A 168 -24.92 -2.84 4.65
N VAL A 169 -24.73 -1.53 4.80
CA VAL A 169 -23.75 -0.79 4.00
C VAL A 169 -22.32 -1.27 4.26
N TRP A 170 -21.98 -1.57 5.52
CA TRP A 170 -20.66 -2.11 5.89
C TRP A 170 -20.39 -3.47 5.24
N SER A 171 -21.39 -4.35 5.19
CA SER A 171 -21.27 -5.68 4.59
C SER A 171 -21.24 -5.60 3.07
N GLN A 172 -22.17 -4.86 2.47
CA GLN A 172 -22.27 -4.71 1.03
C GLN A 172 -21.01 -4.07 0.44
N TRP A 173 -20.41 -3.07 1.11
CA TRP A 173 -19.13 -2.52 0.68
C TRP A 173 -18.05 -3.60 0.55
N ARG A 174 -17.98 -4.53 1.52
CA ARG A 174 -17.01 -5.63 1.51
C ARG A 174 -17.30 -6.67 0.43
N ASP A 175 -18.58 -6.90 0.13
CA ASP A 175 -19.00 -7.79 -0.96
C ASP A 175 -18.71 -7.19 -2.34
N GLU A 176 -18.94 -5.90 -2.52
CA GLU A 176 -18.73 -5.21 -3.79
C GLU A 176 -17.26 -4.88 -4.08
N THR A 177 -16.40 -4.89 -3.04
CA THR A 177 -14.97 -4.61 -3.16
C THR A 177 -14.10 -5.83 -2.80
N GLY A 178 -13.94 -6.10 -1.50
CA GLY A 178 -13.01 -7.09 -0.96
C GLY A 178 -13.20 -8.50 -1.55
N ARG A 179 -14.45 -8.94 -1.73
CA ARG A 179 -14.76 -10.23 -2.36
C ARG A 179 -14.24 -10.32 -3.80
N LYS A 180 -14.40 -9.25 -4.59
CA LYS A 180 -13.94 -9.18 -5.99
C LYS A 180 -12.42 -9.09 -6.10
N MET A 181 -11.77 -8.42 -5.14
CA MET A 181 -10.32 -8.24 -5.15
C MET A 181 -9.52 -9.45 -4.61
N LYS A 182 -10.16 -10.41 -3.93
CA LYS A 182 -9.47 -11.52 -3.24
C LYS A 182 -8.43 -12.25 -4.12
N LYS A 183 -8.80 -12.64 -5.35
CA LYS A 183 -7.91 -13.38 -6.25
C LYS A 183 -6.72 -12.50 -6.69
N SER A 184 -7.01 -11.26 -7.08
CA SER A 184 -6.00 -10.27 -7.48
C SER A 184 -5.03 -9.97 -6.34
N PHE A 185 -5.52 -9.86 -5.11
CA PHE A 185 -4.70 -9.60 -3.92
C PHE A 185 -3.72 -10.74 -3.62
N LEU A 186 -4.17 -12.01 -3.72
CA LEU A 186 -3.26 -13.15 -3.54
C LEU A 186 -2.13 -13.13 -4.58
N ARG A 187 -2.46 -12.87 -5.84
CA ARG A 187 -1.44 -12.77 -6.90
C ARG A 187 -0.51 -11.56 -6.72
N TYR A 188 -1.05 -10.44 -6.26
CA TYR A 188 -0.27 -9.27 -5.87
C TYR A 188 0.77 -9.61 -4.78
N VAL A 189 0.38 -10.36 -3.75
CA VAL A 189 1.27 -10.80 -2.67
C VAL A 189 2.39 -11.69 -3.23
N ASP A 190 2.07 -12.66 -4.09
CA ASP A 190 3.07 -13.54 -4.71
C ASP A 190 4.12 -12.74 -5.50
N LEU A 191 3.67 -11.83 -6.37
CA LEU A 191 4.55 -11.01 -7.21
C LEU A 191 5.37 -10.01 -6.39
N SER A 192 4.78 -9.44 -5.33
CA SER A 192 5.46 -8.52 -4.42
C SER A 192 6.56 -9.23 -3.63
N ASN A 193 6.29 -10.44 -3.14
CA ASN A 193 7.30 -11.25 -2.48
C ASN A 193 8.41 -11.70 -3.43
N GLU A 194 8.08 -12.09 -4.66
CA GLU A 194 9.10 -12.40 -5.68
C GLU A 194 10.00 -11.18 -5.97
N ALA A 195 9.41 -9.98 -6.09
CA ALA A 195 10.18 -8.75 -6.26
C ALA A 195 11.10 -8.50 -5.06
N ALA A 196 10.61 -8.66 -3.84
CA ALA A 196 11.40 -8.50 -2.63
C ALA A 196 12.57 -9.50 -2.55
N CYS A 197 12.33 -10.78 -2.84
CA CYS A 197 13.38 -11.82 -2.92
C CYS A 197 14.48 -11.45 -3.93
N LYS A 198 14.10 -10.91 -5.10
CA LYS A 198 15.06 -10.43 -6.11
C LYS A 198 15.86 -9.19 -5.68
N ASN A 199 15.36 -8.43 -4.71
CA ASN A 199 16.08 -7.31 -4.11
C ASN A 199 16.89 -7.70 -2.87
N GLY A 200 16.92 -8.99 -2.49
CA GLY A 200 17.66 -9.47 -1.33
C GLY A 200 16.91 -9.34 0.00
N PHE A 201 15.58 -9.30 -0.02
CA PHE A 201 14.72 -9.36 1.17
C PHE A 201 14.02 -10.74 1.27
N SER A 202 13.50 -11.12 2.43
CA SER A 202 12.75 -12.36 2.69
C SER A 202 11.33 -12.29 2.14
N ASP A 203 10.73 -11.11 2.17
CA ASP A 203 9.35 -10.83 1.76
C ASP A 203 9.14 -9.32 1.55
N ALA A 204 8.00 -8.96 0.98
CA ALA A 204 7.63 -7.57 0.73
C ALA A 204 7.54 -6.73 2.03
N GLY A 205 7.21 -7.35 3.16
CA GLY A 205 7.10 -6.67 4.45
C GLY A 205 8.47 -6.26 5.01
N GLU A 206 9.47 -7.14 4.93
CA GLU A 206 10.86 -6.77 5.26
C GLU A 206 11.34 -5.63 4.37
N MET A 207 11.06 -5.72 3.06
CA MET A 207 11.43 -4.66 2.12
C MET A 207 10.80 -3.31 2.47
N TRP A 208 9.53 -3.27 2.90
CA TRP A 208 8.87 -2.03 3.32
C TRP A 208 9.46 -1.47 4.62
N ARG A 209 9.75 -2.33 5.59
CA ARG A 209 10.32 -1.92 6.87
C ARG A 209 11.74 -1.35 6.74
N GLU A 210 12.43 -1.66 5.64
CA GLU A 210 13.76 -1.14 5.37
C GLU A 210 13.86 0.40 5.35
N GLU A 211 12.77 1.08 5.02
CA GLU A 211 12.72 2.56 5.01
C GLU A 211 12.99 3.18 6.38
N PHE A 212 12.74 2.44 7.47
CA PHE A 212 13.00 2.91 8.83
C PHE A 212 14.48 2.79 9.23
N GLU A 213 15.30 2.06 8.47
CA GLU A 213 16.71 1.81 8.76
C GLU A 213 16.97 1.32 10.22
N SER A 214 16.00 0.60 10.80
CA SER A 214 16.09 -0.01 12.13
C SER A 214 15.96 -1.53 12.03
N ASP A 215 16.91 -2.24 12.63
CA ASP A 215 16.94 -3.70 12.69
C ASP A 215 15.81 -4.27 13.58
N ASN A 216 15.28 -3.47 14.52
CA ASN A 216 14.30 -3.88 15.54
C ASN A 216 12.98 -3.10 15.46
N ILE A 217 12.65 -2.52 14.31
CA ILE A 217 11.46 -1.67 14.14
C ILE A 217 10.14 -2.34 14.56
N THR A 218 10.03 -3.67 14.44
CA THR A 218 8.85 -4.41 14.91
C THR A 218 8.70 -4.35 16.42
N ASP A 219 9.81 -4.52 17.16
CA ASP A 219 9.82 -4.49 18.62
C ASP A 219 9.55 -3.06 19.13
N GLU A 220 10.06 -2.05 18.42
CA GLU A 220 9.76 -0.64 18.71
C GLU A 220 8.26 -0.35 18.60
N PHE A 221 7.59 -0.84 17.55
CA PHE A 221 6.13 -0.70 17.40
C PHE A 221 5.34 -1.46 18.47
N ASP A 222 5.77 -2.67 18.82
CA ASP A 222 5.11 -3.46 19.88
C ASP A 222 5.23 -2.76 21.25
N GLN A 223 6.39 -2.17 21.56
CA GLN A 223 6.58 -1.37 22.78
C GLN A 223 5.68 -0.14 22.82
N LEU A 224 5.56 0.59 21.70
CA LEU A 224 4.66 1.73 21.59
C LEU A 224 3.19 1.32 21.75
N TRP A 225 2.79 0.18 21.19
CA TRP A 225 1.45 -0.36 21.36
C TRP A 225 1.15 -0.68 22.83
N GLU A 226 2.04 -1.38 23.53
CA GLU A 226 1.84 -1.70 24.95
C GLU A 226 1.77 -0.45 25.84
N ALA A 227 2.45 0.65 25.47
CA ALA A 227 2.31 1.93 26.17
C ALA A 227 0.92 2.59 25.98
N ILE A 228 0.31 2.44 24.80
CA ILE A 228 -0.99 3.05 24.46
C ILE A 228 -2.17 2.18 24.91
N LYS A 229 -1.98 0.86 24.93
CA LYS A 229 -3.01 -0.16 25.16
C LYS A 229 -3.85 0.08 26.44
N PRO A 230 -3.31 0.43 27.62
CA PRO A 230 -4.13 0.68 28.80
C PRO A 230 -5.15 1.81 28.59
N PHE A 231 -4.76 2.88 27.89
CA PHE A 231 -5.68 3.96 27.54
C PHE A 231 -6.71 3.52 26.51
N TYR A 232 -6.27 2.78 25.48
CA TYR A 232 -7.16 2.26 24.45
C TYR A 232 -8.23 1.33 25.03
N GLU A 233 -7.89 0.45 25.98
CA GLU A 233 -8.83 -0.45 26.63
C GLU A 233 -9.90 0.31 27.43
N LEU A 234 -9.54 1.38 28.14
CA LEU A 234 -10.49 2.25 28.83
C LEU A 234 -11.43 2.97 27.84
N LEU A 235 -10.87 3.52 26.76
CA LEU A 235 -11.65 4.16 25.70
C LEU A 235 -12.62 3.16 25.04
N HIS A 236 -12.12 1.98 24.66
CA HIS A 236 -12.89 0.90 24.09
C HIS A 236 -14.03 0.47 25.02
N ALA A 237 -13.76 0.25 26.31
CA ALA A 237 -14.78 -0.12 27.29
C ALA A 237 -15.86 0.98 27.47
N TYR A 238 -15.45 2.25 27.52
CA TYR A 238 -16.37 3.38 27.61
C TYR A 238 -17.29 3.48 26.38
N VAL A 239 -16.70 3.43 25.18
CA VAL A 239 -17.44 3.49 23.92
C VAL A 239 -18.37 2.29 23.79
N ARG A 240 -17.91 1.07 24.10
CA ARG A 240 -18.75 -0.14 24.11
C ARG A 240 -19.96 0.03 25.01
N ARG A 241 -19.79 0.61 26.20
CA ARG A 241 -20.91 0.90 27.12
C ARG A 241 -21.91 1.87 26.51
N LYS A 242 -21.45 2.96 25.88
CA LYS A 242 -22.32 3.94 25.22
C LYS A 242 -23.07 3.35 24.03
N LEU A 243 -22.41 2.55 23.21
CA LEU A 243 -23.04 1.83 22.10
C LEU A 243 -24.09 0.83 22.60
N ASN A 244 -23.85 0.16 23.73
CA ASN A 244 -24.86 -0.70 24.36
C ASN A 244 -26.11 0.06 24.81
N THR A 245 -25.95 1.28 25.34
CA THR A 245 -27.10 2.14 25.68
C THR A 245 -27.90 2.51 24.43
N LYS A 246 -27.24 2.71 23.28
CA LYS A 246 -27.89 3.12 22.03
C LYS A 246 -28.54 1.97 21.25
N TYR A 247 -27.81 0.88 21.04
CA TYR A 247 -28.21 -0.22 20.14
C TYR A 247 -28.74 -1.47 20.88
N GLY A 248 -28.64 -1.50 22.20
CA GLY A 248 -29.08 -2.61 23.04
C GLY A 248 -28.10 -3.79 23.11
N ALA A 249 -28.17 -4.53 24.21
CA ALA A 249 -27.27 -5.65 24.52
C ALA A 249 -27.40 -6.87 23.58
N SER A 250 -28.53 -7.00 22.87
CA SER A 250 -28.72 -8.05 21.86
C SER A 250 -27.86 -7.83 20.61
N ASN A 251 -27.51 -6.57 20.32
CA ASN A 251 -26.76 -6.16 19.13
C ASN A 251 -25.27 -5.88 19.42
N ASN A 252 -24.91 -5.67 20.69
CA ASN A 252 -23.54 -5.45 21.13
C ASN A 252 -23.34 -6.11 22.51
N LYS A 253 -22.34 -6.99 22.64
CA LYS A 253 -22.12 -7.72 23.91
C LYS A 253 -21.39 -6.83 24.92
N HIS A 254 -21.74 -6.95 26.20
CA HIS A 254 -21.12 -6.13 27.27
C HIS A 254 -19.65 -6.47 27.53
N ASP A 255 -19.25 -7.71 27.25
CA ASP A 255 -17.94 -8.30 27.50
C ASP A 255 -17.21 -8.72 26.21
N GLY A 256 -17.79 -8.45 25.02
CA GLY A 256 -17.24 -8.82 23.72
C GLY A 256 -16.56 -7.66 22.96
N PRO A 257 -16.03 -7.92 21.77
CA PRO A 257 -15.56 -6.87 20.85
C PRO A 257 -16.74 -6.03 20.35
N ILE A 258 -16.46 -4.77 20.01
CA ILE A 258 -17.45 -3.87 19.40
C ILE A 258 -17.72 -4.32 17.94
N PRO A 259 -18.98 -4.40 17.48
CA PRO A 259 -19.27 -4.60 16.06
C PRO A 259 -18.70 -3.47 15.20
N ALA A 260 -17.87 -3.82 14.21
CA ALA A 260 -17.07 -2.86 13.44
C ALA A 260 -17.86 -1.86 12.57
N HIS A 261 -19.17 -2.04 12.41
CA HIS A 261 -20.04 -1.15 11.64
C HIS A 261 -20.65 -0.02 12.47
N LEU A 262 -20.39 0.03 13.78
CA LEU A 262 -21.01 0.99 14.72
C LEU A 262 -20.12 2.17 15.10
N LEU A 263 -18.96 2.31 14.45
CA LEU A 263 -17.90 3.23 14.89
C LEU A 263 -17.78 4.48 14.01
N GLY A 264 -18.86 4.82 13.29
CA GLY A 264 -18.94 6.07 12.52
C GLY A 264 -18.07 6.11 11.26
N ASN A 265 -17.46 4.99 10.87
CA ASN A 265 -16.49 4.90 9.79
C ASN A 265 -16.43 3.48 9.20
N MET A 266 -16.22 3.36 7.89
CA MET A 266 -16.27 2.09 7.14
C MET A 266 -15.30 1.01 7.65
N TRP A 267 -14.17 1.44 8.21
CA TRP A 267 -13.12 0.58 8.73
C TRP A 267 -12.94 0.66 10.24
N ALA A 268 -13.78 1.44 10.93
CA ALA A 268 -13.64 1.72 12.35
C ALA A 268 -12.24 2.26 12.74
N GLN A 269 -11.53 2.90 11.80
CA GLN A 269 -10.16 3.38 12.01
C GLN A 269 -10.09 4.70 12.78
N LYS A 270 -11.23 5.43 12.84
CA LYS A 270 -11.43 6.67 13.59
C LYS A 270 -12.86 6.69 14.13
N TRP A 271 -13.05 7.08 15.39
CA TRP A 271 -14.35 7.05 16.08
C TRP A 271 -14.90 8.46 16.37
N GLY A 272 -14.40 9.49 15.69
CA GLY A 272 -14.78 10.89 15.95
C GLY A 272 -16.22 11.24 15.58
N HIS A 273 -16.89 10.42 14.78
CA HIS A 273 -18.27 10.65 14.34
C HIS A 273 -19.34 10.14 15.32
N ILE A 274 -18.94 9.43 16.37
CA ILE A 274 -19.86 8.87 17.37
C ILE A 274 -19.73 9.57 18.74
N TYR A 275 -19.35 10.85 18.74
CA TYR A 275 -19.23 11.69 19.94
C TYR A 275 -20.56 11.90 20.65
#